data_AF-A0A6P0JYX6-F1
#
_entry.id   AF-A0A6P0JYX6-F1
#
_cell.length_a   1.000
_cell.length_b   1.000
_cell.length_c   1.000
_cell.angle_alpha   90.00
_cell.angle_beta   90.00
_cell.angle_gamma   90.00
#
_symmetry.space_group_name_H-M   'P 1'
#
loop_
_entity.id
_entity.type
_entity.pdbx_description
1 polymer ?
#
loop_
_entity_poly.entity_id
_entity_poly.type
_entity_poly.pdbx_seq_one_letter_code
_entity_poly.pdbx_strand_id
1 'polypeptide(L)'
;HDNGIIAAGLRALGFTDQALEIAQGIFDMTAQQPYHRPPELFCGFERTPEGSPVRYPVACSPQAWASGTIFQLVQILVNLVPDAPNNCLRIVHPTLPDSVHQLSLHNLKIGQTLLDLEFERSSGATACRVVRKRGNLRVVIEA
;
A
#
# COMPACT_ATOMS: atom_id res chain seq x y z
N HIS A 1 3.35 0.03 -12.38
CA HIS A 1 4.74 0.27 -11.96
C HIS A 1 4.99 1.74 -11.72
N ASP A 2 5.00 2.57 -12.77
CA ASP A 2 5.38 3.99 -12.65
C ASP A 2 4.46 4.76 -11.70
N ASN A 3 3.15 4.50 -11.74
CA ASN A 3 2.20 5.06 -10.79
C ASN A 3 2.52 4.72 -9.33
N GLY A 4 3.11 3.55 -9.06
CA GLY A 4 3.57 3.17 -7.72
C GLY A 4 4.77 3.99 -7.25
N ILE A 5 5.70 4.30 -8.16
CA ILE A 5 6.84 5.17 -7.87
C ILE A 5 6.35 6.60 -7.61
N ILE A 6 5.41 7.10 -8.43
CA ILE A 6 4.79 8.41 -8.24
C ILE A 6 4.09 8.48 -6.87
N ALA A 7 3.27 7.48 -6.54
CA ALA A 7 2.57 7.43 -5.25
C ALA A 7 3.56 7.38 -4.06
N ALA A 8 4.67 6.65 -4.18
CA ALA A 8 5.71 6.64 -3.16
C ALA A 8 6.40 8.00 -2.99
N GLY A 9 6.68 8.70 -4.10
CA GLY A 9 7.23 10.06 -4.06
C GLY A 9 6.26 11.06 -3.40
N LEU A 10 4.98 11.03 -3.79
CA LEU A 10 3.94 11.84 -3.16
C LEU A 10 3.85 11.58 -1.65
N ARG A 11 3.85 10.30 -1.26
CA ARG A 11 3.83 9.91 0.15
C ARG A 11 5.03 10.44 0.92
N ALA A 12 6.24 10.35 0.36
CA ALA A 12 7.46 10.84 0.99
C ALA A 12 7.48 12.37 1.16
N LEU A 13 6.75 13.10 0.30
CA LEU A 13 6.61 14.55 0.36
C LEU A 13 5.42 15.02 1.23
N GLY A 14 4.66 14.09 1.83
CA GLY A 14 3.48 14.40 2.65
C GLY A 14 2.18 14.58 1.89
N PHE A 15 2.16 14.34 0.57
CA PHE A 15 0.95 14.35 -0.27
C PHE A 15 0.18 13.03 -0.13
N THR A 16 -0.31 12.76 1.08
CA THR A 16 -0.97 11.51 1.45
C THR A 16 -2.24 11.25 0.63
N ASP A 17 -3.12 12.23 0.51
CA ASP A 17 -4.41 12.04 -0.16
C ASP A 17 -4.23 11.71 -1.65
N GLN A 18 -3.30 12.38 -2.33
CA GLN A 18 -2.96 12.13 -3.73
C GLN A 18 -2.32 10.75 -3.91
N ALA A 19 -1.45 10.34 -2.99
CA ALA A 19 -0.86 9.00 -3.02
C ALA A 19 -1.94 7.92 -2.84
N LEU A 20 -2.92 8.15 -1.97
CA LEU A 20 -4.05 7.24 -1.74
C LEU A 20 -5.01 7.19 -2.93
N GLU A 21 -5.25 8.31 -3.60
CA GLU A 21 -6.06 8.36 -4.82
C GLU A 21 -5.46 7.45 -5.90
N ILE A 22 -4.15 7.53 -6.12
CA ILE A 22 -3.44 6.64 -7.05
C ILE A 22 -3.55 5.18 -6.59
N ALA A 23 -3.32 4.91 -5.29
CA ALA A 23 -3.40 3.55 -4.76
C ALA A 23 -4.79 2.94 -4.96
N GLN A 24 -5.86 3.69 -4.64
CA GLN A 24 -7.25 3.29 -4.81
C GLN A 24 -7.58 3.02 -6.28
N GLY A 25 -7.17 3.92 -7.19
CA GLY A 25 -7.38 3.73 -8.62
C GLY A 25 -6.70 2.46 -9.15
N ILE A 26 -5.48 2.16 -8.69
CA ILE A 26 -4.76 0.94 -9.06
C ILE A 26 -5.42 -0.31 -8.46
N PHE A 27 -5.91 -0.27 -7.21
CA PHE A 27 -6.64 -1.41 -6.63
C PHE A 27 -7.94 -1.68 -7.37
N ASP A 28 -8.73 -0.63 -7.66
CA ASP A 28 -10.00 -0.74 -8.39
C ASP A 28 -9.80 -1.29 -9.81
N MET A 29 -8.75 -0.85 -10.50
CA MET A 29 -8.38 -1.38 -11.81
C MET A 29 -7.95 -2.84 -11.69
N THR A 30 -7.08 -3.16 -10.72
CA THR A 30 -6.52 -4.51 -10.51
C THR A 30 -7.60 -5.53 -10.17
N ALA A 31 -8.61 -5.13 -9.38
CA ALA A 31 -9.74 -5.98 -9.04
C ALA A 31 -10.51 -6.47 -10.28
N GLN A 32 -10.50 -5.71 -11.37
CA GLN A 32 -11.16 -6.03 -12.64
C GLN A 32 -10.25 -6.82 -13.62
N GLN A 33 -9.00 -7.09 -13.27
CA GLN A 33 -8.06 -7.80 -14.14
C GLN A 33 -8.10 -9.32 -13.93
N PRO A 34 -7.75 -10.12 -14.96
CA PRO A 34 -7.54 -11.55 -14.80
C PRO A 34 -6.57 -11.85 -13.64
N TYR A 35 -6.93 -12.82 -12.80
CA TYR A 35 -6.15 -13.23 -11.62
C TYR A 35 -5.92 -12.14 -10.57
N HIS A 36 -6.65 -11.02 -10.64
CA HIS A 36 -6.43 -9.82 -9.82
C HIS A 36 -4.96 -9.34 -9.86
N ARG A 37 -4.38 -9.38 -11.07
CA ARG A 37 -3.02 -8.94 -11.33
C ARG A 37 -3.02 -7.87 -12.40
N PRO A 38 -2.33 -6.74 -12.18
CA PRO A 38 -2.35 -5.64 -13.12
C PRO A 38 -1.62 -6.00 -14.43
N PRO A 39 -2.11 -5.48 -15.58
CA PRO A 39 -1.37 -5.53 -16.83
C PRO A 39 -0.18 -4.56 -16.79
N GLU A 40 0.67 -4.66 -17.80
CA GLU A 40 1.76 -3.71 -18.04
C GLU A 40 1.25 -2.27 -18.14
N LEU A 41 0.22 -2.05 -18.96
CA LEU A 41 -0.47 -0.78 -19.13
C LEU A 41 -1.94 -0.98 -19.53
N PHE A 42 -2.73 0.05 -19.31
CA PHE A 42 -4.13 0.18 -19.73
C PHE A 42 -4.34 1.62 -20.23
N CYS A 43 -5.37 1.86 -21.04
CA CYS A 43 -5.60 3.18 -21.61
C CYS A 43 -6.09 4.16 -20.53
N GLY A 44 -5.55 5.38 -20.52
CA GLY A 44 -5.86 6.43 -19.55
C GLY A 44 -7.16 7.18 -19.84
N PHE A 45 -8.25 6.47 -20.12
CA PHE A 45 -9.57 7.09 -20.26
C PHE A 45 -10.14 7.46 -18.89
N GLU A 46 -11.03 8.45 -18.87
CA GLU A 46 -11.75 8.85 -17.68
C GLU A 46 -12.57 7.68 -17.11
N ARG A 47 -12.58 7.56 -15.79
CA ARG A 47 -13.36 6.54 -15.08
C ARG A 47 -14.83 6.94 -15.11
N THR A 48 -15.68 6.08 -15.69
CA THR A 48 -17.14 6.21 -15.63
C THR A 48 -17.73 5.10 -14.75
N PRO A 49 -18.92 5.29 -14.15
CA PRO A 49 -19.55 4.27 -13.30
C PRO A 49 -19.79 2.93 -14.01
N GLU A 50 -20.06 2.96 -15.31
CA GLU A 50 -20.35 1.80 -16.16
C GLU A 50 -19.10 1.26 -16.88
N GLY A 51 -17.98 2.00 -16.79
CA GLY A 51 -16.75 1.73 -17.52
C GLY A 51 -15.85 0.74 -16.81
N SER A 52 -15.13 -0.07 -17.60
CA SER A 52 -14.02 -0.91 -17.12
C SER A 52 -12.69 -0.37 -17.67
N PRO A 53 -11.55 -0.65 -17.02
CA PRO A 53 -10.23 -0.28 -17.52
C PRO A 53 -10.04 -0.77 -18.96
N VAL A 54 -9.92 0.17 -19.89
CA VAL A 54 -9.80 -0.16 -21.30
C VAL A 54 -8.44 -0.79 -21.55
N ARG A 55 -8.46 -2.03 -22.06
CA ARG A 55 -7.24 -2.79 -22.34
C ARG A 55 -6.42 -2.14 -23.44
N TYR A 56 -5.11 -2.09 -23.23
CA TYR A 56 -4.17 -1.76 -24.28
C TYR A 56 -3.81 -3.04 -25.06
N PRO A 57 -4.05 -3.12 -26.40
CA PRO A 57 -4.03 -4.39 -27.14
C PRO A 57 -2.75 -5.22 -27.07
N VAL A 58 -1.59 -4.57 -26.88
CA VAL A 58 -0.27 -5.22 -26.86
C VAL A 58 0.35 -5.29 -25.46
N ALA A 59 -0.40 -4.93 -24.42
CA ALA A 59 0.11 -4.99 -23.05
C ALA A 59 0.34 -6.43 -22.60
N CYS A 60 1.45 -6.68 -21.93
CA CYS A 60 1.65 -7.93 -21.20
C CYS A 60 0.64 -8.01 -20.04
N SER A 61 -0.06 -9.15 -19.90
CA SER A 61 -1.06 -9.32 -18.84
C SER A 61 -1.13 -10.77 -18.34
N PRO A 62 -0.80 -11.03 -17.06
CA PRO A 62 -0.29 -10.08 -16.07
C PRO A 62 1.18 -9.72 -16.31
N GLN A 63 1.61 -8.54 -15.85
CA GLN A 63 3.01 -8.12 -15.92
C GLN A 63 3.66 -8.11 -14.52
N ALA A 64 4.90 -8.62 -14.45
CA ALA A 64 5.57 -8.89 -13.17
C ALA A 64 5.84 -7.65 -12.32
N TRP A 65 6.36 -6.56 -12.91
CA TRP A 65 6.68 -5.31 -12.19
C TRP A 65 5.42 -4.53 -11.77
N ALA A 66 4.38 -4.55 -12.60
CA ALA A 66 3.07 -4.03 -12.29
C ALA A 66 2.48 -4.80 -11.11
N SER A 67 2.56 -6.13 -11.12
CA SER A 67 2.09 -6.96 -10.01
C SER A 67 2.87 -6.69 -8.73
N GLY A 68 4.19 -6.49 -8.83
CA GLY A 68 5.04 -6.08 -7.70
C GLY A 68 4.65 -4.74 -7.09
N THR A 69 4.03 -3.84 -7.88
CA THR A 69 3.62 -2.50 -7.41
C THR A 69 2.60 -2.57 -6.28
N ILE A 70 1.75 -3.61 -6.24
CA ILE A 70 0.74 -3.78 -5.18
C ILE A 70 1.38 -3.79 -3.78
N PHE A 71 2.54 -4.43 -3.62
CA PHE A 71 3.26 -4.45 -2.35
C PHE A 71 3.83 -3.08 -1.97
N GLN A 72 4.31 -2.31 -2.95
CA GLN A 72 4.76 -0.93 -2.74
C GLN A 72 3.59 -0.03 -2.33
N LEU A 73 2.42 -0.21 -2.95
CA LEU A 73 1.21 0.49 -2.56
C LEU A 73 0.81 0.15 -1.13
N VAL A 74 0.87 -1.12 -0.72
CA VAL A 74 0.65 -1.50 0.68
C VAL A 74 1.65 -0.78 1.62
N GLN A 75 2.93 -0.71 1.25
CA GLN A 75 3.95 -0.01 2.06
C GLN A 75 3.64 1.47 2.27
N ILE A 76 3.13 2.19 1.26
CA ILE A 76 2.77 3.61 1.41
C ILE A 76 1.52 3.80 2.27
N LEU A 77 0.59 2.82 2.30
CA LEU A 77 -0.58 2.87 3.18
C LEU A 77 -0.18 2.77 4.66
N VAL A 78 0.64 1.77 4.99
CA VAL A 78 1.06 1.52 6.38
C VAL A 78 2.19 2.44 6.83
N ASN A 79 2.95 2.97 5.88
CA ASN A 79 4.06 3.93 6.03
C ASN A 79 5.04 3.59 7.16
N LEU A 80 5.62 2.39 7.03
CA LEU A 80 6.64 1.88 7.95
C LEU A 80 8.00 2.51 7.63
N VAL A 81 8.66 3.07 8.64
CA VAL A 81 10.02 3.62 8.56
C VAL A 81 10.91 2.79 9.52
N PRO A 82 11.45 1.66 9.04
CA PRO A 82 12.30 0.79 9.85
C PRO A 82 13.71 1.39 10.01
N ASP A 83 14.22 1.38 11.24
CA ASP A 83 15.61 1.71 11.58
C ASP A 83 16.17 0.56 12.43
N ALA A 84 16.54 -0.52 11.72
CA ALA A 84 17.05 -1.74 12.35
C ALA A 84 18.35 -1.51 13.14
N PRO A 85 19.34 -0.70 12.66
CA PRO A 85 20.54 -0.39 13.45
C PRO A 85 20.24 0.26 14.80
N ASN A 86 19.25 1.15 14.88
CA ASN A 86 18.84 1.78 16.14
C ASN A 86 17.70 1.02 16.87
N ASN A 87 17.41 -0.21 16.43
CA ASN A 87 16.37 -1.07 17.00
C ASN A 87 15.00 -0.38 17.13
N CYS A 88 14.62 0.39 16.11
CA CYS A 88 13.41 1.20 16.09
C CYS A 88 12.58 0.91 14.82
N LEU A 89 11.26 0.92 14.96
CA LEU A 89 10.32 1.06 13.86
C LEU A 89 9.43 2.25 14.15
N ARG A 90 9.40 3.21 13.23
CA ARG A 90 8.40 4.28 13.23
C ARG A 90 7.28 3.91 12.25
N ILE A 91 6.05 4.18 12.65
CA ILE A 91 4.86 4.02 11.82
C ILE A 91 4.25 5.42 11.71
N VAL A 92 4.37 6.04 10.54
CA VAL A 92 4.15 7.49 10.38
C VAL A 92 2.85 7.75 9.63
N HIS A 93 1.87 8.34 10.30
CA HIS A 93 0.55 8.68 9.78
C HIS A 93 -0.08 7.56 8.93
N PRO A 94 -0.15 6.30 9.39
CA PRO A 94 -0.70 5.21 8.56
C PRO A 94 -2.09 5.60 8.05
N THR A 95 -2.40 5.29 6.80
CA THR A 95 -3.65 5.70 6.17
C THR A 95 -4.14 4.60 5.23
N LEU A 96 -5.23 3.95 5.60
CA LEU A 96 -5.94 3.05 4.71
C LEU A 96 -6.98 3.82 3.88
N PRO A 97 -7.13 3.49 2.59
CA PRO A 97 -8.18 4.05 1.75
C PRO A 97 -9.54 3.43 2.09
N ASP A 98 -10.63 4.00 1.58
CA ASP A 98 -11.99 3.57 1.93
C ASP A 98 -12.30 2.12 1.51
N SER A 99 -11.63 1.60 0.49
CA SER A 99 -11.79 0.19 0.07
C SER A 99 -11.12 -0.83 1.00
N VAL A 100 -10.28 -0.38 1.95
CA VAL A 100 -9.53 -1.26 2.86
C VAL A 100 -9.82 -0.87 4.30
N HIS A 101 -10.77 -1.58 4.93
CA HIS A 101 -11.12 -1.33 6.34
C HIS A 101 -10.10 -1.88 7.33
N GLN A 102 -9.46 -2.99 6.99
CA GLN A 102 -8.50 -3.67 7.87
C GLN A 102 -7.33 -4.21 7.05
N LEU A 103 -6.13 -4.15 7.61
CA LEU A 103 -4.92 -4.75 7.06
C LEU A 103 -4.08 -5.34 8.19
N SER A 104 -3.66 -6.60 8.05
CA SER A 104 -2.73 -7.24 8.98
C SER A 104 -1.42 -7.60 8.30
N LEU A 105 -0.32 -7.33 8.99
CA LEU A 105 1.02 -7.76 8.61
C LEU A 105 1.49 -8.78 9.65
N HIS A 106 1.80 -10.00 9.20
CA HIS A 106 2.25 -11.08 10.08
C HIS A 106 3.71 -11.43 9.82
N ASN A 107 4.43 -11.78 10.88
CA ASN A 107 5.83 -12.18 10.83
C ASN A 107 6.75 -11.12 10.17
N LEU A 108 6.43 -9.84 10.33
CA LEU A 108 7.27 -8.75 9.85
C LEU A 108 8.58 -8.74 10.64
N LYS A 109 9.70 -8.96 9.96
CA LYS A 109 11.03 -9.01 10.59
C LYS A 109 11.76 -7.68 10.41
N ILE A 110 12.16 -7.07 11.53
CA ILE A 110 13.02 -5.89 11.56
C ILE A 110 14.19 -6.17 12.50
N GLY A 111 15.40 -6.23 11.94
CA GLY A 111 16.56 -6.74 12.66
C GLY A 111 16.31 -8.16 13.18
N GLN A 112 16.40 -8.34 14.50
CA GLN A 112 16.12 -9.62 15.16
C GLN A 112 14.69 -9.72 15.73
N THR A 113 13.86 -8.68 15.58
CA THR A 113 12.50 -8.68 16.11
C THR A 113 11.49 -9.12 15.07
N LEU A 114 10.56 -9.99 15.46
CA LEU A 114 9.37 -10.34 14.69
C LEU A 114 8.14 -9.61 15.25
N LEU A 115 7.36 -9.01 14.37
CA LEU A 115 6.16 -8.24 14.66
C LEU A 115 4.95 -8.78 13.91
N ASP A 116 3.80 -8.74 14.58
CA ASP A 116 2.51 -8.70 13.89
C ASP A 116 1.86 -7.33 14.15
N LEU A 117 1.45 -6.67 13.08
CA LEU A 117 0.82 -5.36 13.09
C LEU A 117 -0.59 -5.46 12.52
N GLU A 118 -1.53 -4.73 13.10
CA GLU A 118 -2.88 -4.57 12.58
C GLU A 118 -3.18 -3.09 12.38
N PHE A 119 -3.80 -2.79 11.25
CA PHE A 119 -4.28 -1.47 10.88
C PHE A 119 -5.78 -1.55 10.70
N GLU A 120 -6.51 -0.61 11.28
CA GLU A 120 -7.96 -0.56 11.21
C GLU A 120 -8.41 0.88 10.94
N ARG A 121 -9.24 1.06 9.91
CA ARG A 121 -9.84 2.35 9.58
C ARG A 121 -11.06 2.58 10.47
N SER A 122 -11.07 3.68 11.20
CA SER A 122 -12.21 4.11 12.03
C SER A 122 -12.40 5.62 11.94
N SER A 123 -13.62 6.05 11.61
CA SER A 123 -14.03 7.47 11.61
C SER A 123 -13.09 8.40 10.81
N GLY A 124 -12.58 7.93 9.66
CA GLY A 124 -11.69 8.68 8.79
C GLY A 124 -10.19 8.59 9.14
N ALA A 125 -9.84 8.07 10.31
CA ALA A 125 -8.47 7.81 10.73
C ALA A 125 -8.12 6.32 10.59
N THR A 126 -6.83 5.99 10.63
CA THR A 126 -6.34 4.62 10.70
C THR A 126 -5.59 4.41 12.00
N ALA A 127 -6.09 3.50 12.84
CA ALA A 127 -5.39 3.05 14.03
C ALA A 127 -4.39 1.97 13.66
N CYS A 128 -3.25 1.92 14.37
CA CYS A 128 -2.27 0.85 14.26
C CYS A 128 -2.07 0.18 15.63
N ARG A 129 -2.04 -1.15 15.66
CA ARG A 129 -1.84 -1.95 16.85
C ARG A 129 -0.71 -2.96 16.65
N VAL A 130 0.18 -3.07 17.64
CA VAL A 130 1.17 -4.16 17.71
C VAL A 130 0.51 -5.34 18.41
N VAL A 131 0.17 -6.38 17.64
CA VAL A 131 -0.54 -7.57 18.15
C VAL A 131 0.44 -8.54 18.80
N ARG A 132 1.60 -8.71 18.19
CA ARG A 132 2.65 -9.62 18.66
C ARG A 132 4.00 -8.96 18.45
N LYS A 133 4.88 -9.07 19.46
CA LYS A 133 6.28 -8.65 19.37
C LYS A 133 7.19 -9.68 20.02
N ARG A 134 8.08 -10.28 19.24
CA ARG A 134 9.12 -11.20 19.71
C ARG A 134 10.48 -10.56 19.45
N GLY A 135 11.03 -9.92 20.47
CA GLY A 135 12.25 -9.12 20.41
C GLY A 135 12.09 -7.79 21.16
N ASN A 136 13.13 -6.96 21.14
CA ASN A 136 13.20 -5.73 21.92
C ASN A 136 13.06 -4.44 21.07
N LEU A 137 12.64 -4.54 19.81
CA LEU A 137 12.42 -3.37 18.94
C LEU A 137 11.47 -2.36 19.61
N ARG A 138 11.87 -1.09 19.60
CA ARG A 138 10.99 0.03 19.95
C ARG A 138 10.07 0.32 18.77
N VAL A 139 8.75 0.33 19.01
CA VAL A 139 7.76 0.72 18.00
C VAL A 139 7.20 2.07 18.40
N VAL A 140 7.27 3.05 17.50
CA VAL A 140 6.73 4.40 17.66
C VAL A 140 5.65 4.60 16.62
N ILE A 141 4.45 4.98 17.06
CA ILE A 141 3.31 5.25 16.18
C ILE A 141 3.06 6.76 16.24
N GLU A 142 3.20 7.42 15.09
CA GLU A 142 2.95 8.84 14.89
C GLU A 142 1.63 8.94 14.14
N ALA A 143 0.57 9.40 14.80
CA ALA A 143 -0.77 9.52 14.22
C ALA A 143 -0.99 10.91 13.62
#